data_AF-A0A4Q3B4D6-F1
#
_entry.id   AF-A0A4Q3B4D6-F1
#
_cell.length_a   1.000
_cell.length_b   1.000
_cell.length_c   1.000
_cell.angle_alpha   90.00
_cell.angle_beta   90.00
_cell.angle_gamma   90.00
#
_symmetry.space_group_name_H-M   'P 1'
#
loop_
_entity.id
_entity.type
_entity.pdbx_description
1 polymer ?
#
loop_
_entity_poly.entity_id
_entity_poly.type
_entity_poly.pdbx_seq_one_letter_code
_entity_poly.pdbx_strand_id
1 'polypeptide(L)'
;MIKNKLLISAFLVLVSGFCAKASGPDEGMWLPMYLKSLNEKDMKSHGLKLTADDIYNINKSSLKDAVVSLGGFCTGEIVSKEGLMLTNHHCGYDNIAQHSTVENNYLRDGFWAKTRADELPNPGLTASILVRMENVTDVVKATSKGGKLDELNMAMVIDSLEKAAMAGTQYRAEVKDFFQGNEFYLLVYEVFTDVRLVGAPPSSIGKFGGDTDNW
;
A
#
# COMPACT_ATOMS: atom_id res chain seq x y z
N MET A 1 15.32 -46.82 42.56
CA MET A 1 15.77 -45.45 42.18
C MET A 1 16.24 -45.32 40.73
N ILE A 2 16.96 -46.30 40.14
CA ILE A 2 17.51 -46.18 38.77
C ILE A 2 16.41 -46.29 37.69
N LYS A 3 15.40 -47.16 37.85
CA LYS A 3 14.27 -47.29 36.90
C LYS A 3 13.44 -46.01 36.74
N ASN A 4 13.19 -45.29 37.85
CA ASN A 4 12.47 -44.00 37.81
C ASN A 4 13.29 -42.91 37.11
N LYS A 5 14.63 -42.94 37.22
CA LYS A 5 15.50 -42.00 36.51
C LYS A 5 15.51 -42.24 34.99
N LEU A 6 15.47 -43.49 34.53
CA LEU A 6 15.35 -43.82 33.10
C LEU A 6 13.99 -43.42 32.51
N LEU A 7 12.90 -43.63 33.25
CA LEU A 7 11.55 -43.23 32.83
C LEU A 7 11.40 -41.70 32.74
N ILE A 8 12.01 -40.96 33.67
CA ILE A 8 12.02 -39.49 33.65
C ILE A 8 12.88 -38.95 32.48
N SER A 9 14.04 -39.56 32.21
CA SER A 9 14.87 -39.18 31.04
C SER A 9 14.21 -39.49 29.70
N ALA A 10 13.49 -40.61 29.58
CA ALA A 10 12.73 -40.94 28.36
C ALA A 10 11.55 -39.97 28.13
N PHE A 11 10.89 -39.53 29.20
CA PHE A 11 9.80 -38.54 29.14
C PHE A 11 10.31 -37.14 28.73
N LEU A 12 11.49 -36.73 29.19
CA LEU A 12 12.10 -35.45 28.80
C LEU A 12 12.56 -35.42 27.33
N VAL A 13 12.96 -36.55 26.75
CA VAL A 13 13.31 -36.66 25.32
C VAL A 13 12.06 -36.66 24.43
N LEU A 14 10.96 -37.24 24.90
CA LEU A 14 9.66 -37.21 24.20
C LEU A 14 9.00 -35.82 24.23
N VAL A 15 9.16 -35.05 25.31
CA VAL A 15 8.61 -33.68 25.41
C VAL A 15 9.42 -32.66 24.61
N SER A 16 10.74 -32.84 24.48
CA SER A 16 11.60 -31.95 23.68
C SER A 16 11.48 -32.15 22.16
N GLY A 17 10.95 -33.30 21.71
CA GLY A 17 10.61 -33.54 20.31
C GLY A 17 9.30 -32.91 19.84
N PHE A 18 8.49 -32.35 20.75
CA PHE A 18 7.17 -31.77 20.47
C PHE A 18 7.13 -30.25 20.60
N CYS A 19 8.28 -29.58 20.57
CA CYS A 19 8.31 -28.19 20.12
C CYS A 19 8.05 -28.21 18.61
N ALA A 20 6.77 -28.32 18.25
CA ALA A 20 6.29 -27.91 16.94
C ALA A 20 6.95 -26.57 16.65
N LYS A 21 7.70 -26.49 15.55
CA LYS A 21 8.12 -25.21 15.00
C LYS A 21 6.83 -24.44 14.81
N ALA A 22 6.52 -23.52 15.71
CA ALA A 22 5.55 -22.50 15.42
C ALA A 22 6.07 -21.87 14.12
N SER A 23 5.33 -22.09 13.03
CA SER A 23 5.51 -21.23 11.86
C SER A 23 5.39 -19.81 12.38
N GLY A 24 6.32 -18.95 12.00
CA GLY A 24 6.16 -17.52 12.28
C GLY A 24 4.83 -17.04 11.70
N PRO A 25 4.34 -15.87 12.11
CA PRO A 25 3.15 -15.31 11.50
C PRO A 25 3.36 -15.18 9.99
N ASP A 26 2.50 -15.83 9.20
CA ASP A 26 2.47 -15.69 7.74
C ASP A 26 1.91 -14.31 7.34
N GLU A 27 1.16 -13.66 8.24
CA GLU A 27 0.53 -12.36 8.06
C GLU A 27 1.51 -11.19 8.19
N GLY A 28 1.19 -10.07 7.52
CA GLY A 28 1.95 -8.82 7.63
C GLY A 28 1.75 -7.91 6.42
N MET A 29 1.94 -6.60 6.60
CA MET A 29 2.03 -5.62 5.52
C MET A 29 3.50 -5.33 5.25
N TRP A 30 4.02 -5.87 4.15
CA TRP A 30 5.43 -5.90 3.84
C TRP A 30 5.84 -4.72 2.95
N LEU A 31 6.98 -4.09 3.28
CA LEU A 31 7.56 -3.06 2.43
C LEU A 31 8.05 -3.68 1.10
N PRO A 32 7.56 -3.20 -0.06
CA PRO A 32 7.88 -3.81 -1.36
C PRO A 32 9.38 -3.87 -1.66
N MET A 33 10.15 -2.88 -1.21
CA MET A 33 11.60 -2.82 -1.41
C MET A 33 12.39 -3.94 -0.71
N TYR A 34 11.77 -4.65 0.24
CA TYR A 34 12.41 -5.76 0.98
C TYR A 34 11.85 -7.14 0.63
N LEU A 35 10.93 -7.25 -0.34
CA LEU A 35 10.33 -8.52 -0.71
C LEU A 35 11.36 -9.59 -1.07
N LYS A 36 12.44 -9.19 -1.75
CA LYS A 36 13.52 -10.10 -2.16
C LYS A 36 14.24 -10.74 -0.98
N SER A 37 14.54 -9.96 0.07
CA SER A 37 15.27 -10.43 1.24
C SER A 37 14.39 -11.12 2.28
N LEU A 38 13.12 -10.71 2.39
CA LEU A 38 12.25 -11.13 3.49
C LEU A 38 11.19 -12.15 3.07
N ASN A 39 10.59 -12.02 1.89
CA ASN A 39 9.32 -12.70 1.58
C ASN A 39 9.37 -13.59 0.32
N GLU A 40 10.30 -13.37 -0.61
CA GLU A 40 10.28 -14.05 -1.91
C GLU A 40 10.30 -15.58 -1.77
N LYS A 41 11.16 -16.12 -0.90
CA LYS A 41 11.21 -17.56 -0.64
C LYS A 41 9.85 -18.10 -0.21
N ASP A 42 9.18 -17.40 0.70
CA ASP A 42 7.90 -17.82 1.23
C ASP A 42 6.77 -17.68 0.19
N MET A 43 6.72 -16.55 -0.53
CA MET A 43 5.78 -16.36 -1.64
C MET A 43 5.92 -17.45 -2.71
N LYS A 44 7.17 -17.84 -3.06
CA LYS A 44 7.44 -18.94 -3.99
C LYS A 44 6.99 -20.29 -3.44
N SER A 45 7.18 -20.57 -2.14
CA SER A 45 6.69 -21.82 -1.55
C SER A 45 5.16 -21.91 -1.54
N HIS A 46 4.48 -20.78 -1.48
CA HIS A 46 3.02 -20.67 -1.63
C HIS A 46 2.56 -20.65 -3.10
N GLY A 47 3.47 -20.86 -4.07
CA GLY A 47 3.14 -21.08 -5.47
C GLY A 47 3.22 -19.84 -6.37
N LEU A 48 3.57 -18.67 -5.83
CA LEU A 48 3.76 -17.47 -6.63
C LEU A 48 4.84 -17.70 -7.69
N LYS A 49 4.55 -17.32 -8.94
CA LYS A 49 5.50 -17.46 -10.06
C LYS A 49 6.30 -16.19 -10.34
N LEU A 50 5.79 -15.03 -9.90
CA LEU A 50 6.48 -13.74 -9.97
C LEU A 50 7.67 -13.71 -9.01
N THR A 51 8.75 -13.05 -9.42
CA THR A 51 9.89 -12.71 -8.58
C THR A 51 9.62 -11.44 -7.79
N ALA A 52 10.46 -11.15 -6.79
CA ALA A 52 10.38 -9.87 -6.08
C ALA A 52 10.58 -8.67 -7.03
N ASP A 53 11.46 -8.81 -8.03
CA ASP A 53 11.74 -7.76 -9.02
C ASP A 53 10.56 -7.54 -9.98
N ASP A 54 9.71 -8.55 -10.21
CA ASP A 54 8.46 -8.40 -10.98
C ASP A 54 7.41 -7.59 -10.19
N ILE A 55 7.46 -7.63 -8.85
CA ILE A 55 6.53 -6.91 -7.97
C ILE A 55 7.00 -5.47 -7.75
N TYR A 56 8.28 -5.29 -7.42
CA TYR A 56 8.87 -3.99 -7.15
C TYR A 56 10.26 -3.87 -7.75
N ASN A 57 10.44 -2.92 -8.67
CA ASN A 57 11.74 -2.55 -9.22
C ASN A 57 11.82 -1.03 -9.44
N ILE A 58 12.95 -0.41 -9.08
CA ILE A 58 13.13 1.04 -9.27
C ILE A 58 13.67 1.40 -10.67
N ASN A 59 14.26 0.44 -11.38
CA ASN A 59 14.97 0.67 -12.65
C ASN A 59 14.20 0.14 -13.87
N LYS A 60 13.20 -0.71 -13.65
CA LYS A 60 12.39 -1.37 -14.69
C LYS A 60 10.92 -1.31 -14.29
N SER A 61 10.03 -1.47 -15.27
CA SER A 61 8.62 -1.65 -15.00
C SER A 61 8.37 -2.87 -14.11
N SER A 62 7.50 -2.74 -13.13
CA SER A 62 7.07 -3.80 -12.21
C SER A 62 5.59 -3.61 -11.84
N LEU A 63 4.99 -4.55 -11.11
CA LEU A 63 3.58 -4.44 -10.69
C LEU A 63 3.28 -3.16 -9.91
N LYS A 64 4.25 -2.59 -9.17
CA LYS A 64 4.07 -1.32 -8.44
C LYS A 64 3.54 -0.20 -9.35
N ASP A 65 3.92 -0.20 -10.64
CA ASP A 65 3.59 0.88 -11.57
C ASP A 65 2.12 0.87 -11.99
N ALA A 66 1.41 -0.24 -11.72
CA ALA A 66 -0.02 -0.37 -11.95
C ALA A 66 -0.85 -0.20 -10.67
N VAL A 67 -0.23 -0.06 -9.49
CA VAL A 67 -0.94 0.10 -8.21
C VAL A 67 -0.99 1.59 -7.85
N VAL A 68 -2.20 2.08 -7.57
CA VAL A 68 -2.50 3.50 -7.41
C VAL A 68 -3.01 3.76 -6.00
N SER A 69 -2.45 4.78 -5.35
CA SER A 69 -3.08 5.42 -4.19
C SER A 69 -4.10 6.44 -4.70
N LEU A 70 -5.39 6.14 -4.50
CA LEU A 70 -6.51 6.96 -4.96
C LEU A 70 -6.94 7.90 -3.83
N GLY A 71 -6.72 9.20 -4.03
CA GLY A 71 -7.02 10.26 -3.07
C GLY A 71 -6.30 10.16 -1.72
N GLY A 72 -5.37 9.22 -1.56
CA GLY A 72 -4.70 8.92 -0.29
C GLY A 72 -5.54 8.10 0.70
N PHE A 73 -6.73 7.63 0.31
CA PHE A 73 -7.66 6.91 1.20
C PHE A 73 -8.05 5.51 0.69
N CYS A 74 -7.88 5.24 -0.62
CA CYS A 74 -8.17 3.95 -1.22
C CYS A 74 -7.02 3.49 -2.14
N THR A 75 -7.11 2.25 -2.60
CA THR A 75 -6.26 1.70 -3.65
C THR A 75 -7.07 1.55 -4.93
N GLY A 76 -6.39 1.70 -6.06
CA GLY A 76 -6.89 1.25 -7.36
C GLY A 76 -5.78 0.62 -8.19
N GLU A 77 -6.14 0.12 -9.35
CA GLU A 77 -5.22 -0.56 -10.25
C GLU A 77 -5.44 -0.17 -11.71
N ILE A 78 -4.36 0.12 -12.43
CA ILE A 78 -4.38 0.41 -13.85
C ILE A 78 -4.52 -0.91 -14.62
N VAL A 79 -5.56 -1.00 -15.44
CA VAL A 79 -5.91 -2.21 -16.22
C VAL A 79 -5.86 -1.99 -17.73
N SER A 80 -5.49 -0.79 -18.19
CA SER A 80 -5.32 -0.50 -19.61
C SER A 80 -4.11 0.40 -19.88
N LYS A 81 -3.57 0.31 -21.11
CA LYS A 81 -2.49 1.18 -21.60
C LYS A 81 -2.87 2.66 -21.70
N GLU A 82 -4.16 2.97 -21.54
CA GLU A 82 -4.71 4.33 -21.65
C GLU A 82 -5.10 4.90 -20.28
N GLY A 83 -4.70 4.24 -19.19
CA GLY A 83 -4.93 4.74 -17.82
C GLY A 83 -6.30 4.40 -17.24
N LEU A 84 -7.03 3.43 -17.78
CA LEU A 84 -8.26 2.95 -17.14
C LEU A 84 -7.88 2.31 -15.80
N MET A 85 -8.50 2.81 -14.71
CA MET A 85 -8.30 2.30 -13.36
C MET A 85 -9.55 1.63 -12.83
N LEU A 86 -9.37 0.56 -12.06
CA LEU A 86 -10.42 -0.04 -11.24
C LEU A 86 -10.20 0.31 -9.78
N THR A 87 -11.31 0.40 -9.03
CA THR A 87 -11.33 0.53 -7.57
C THR A 87 -12.71 0.07 -7.09
N ASN A 88 -12.94 0.05 -5.78
CA ASN A 88 -14.25 -0.31 -5.24
C ASN A 88 -15.28 0.81 -5.43
N HIS A 89 -16.57 0.41 -5.52
CA HIS A 89 -17.68 1.36 -5.61
C HIS A 89 -17.70 2.35 -4.43
N HIS A 90 -17.41 1.89 -3.21
CA HIS A 90 -17.40 2.76 -2.03
C HIS A 90 -16.24 3.79 -2.06
N CYS A 91 -15.11 3.47 -2.71
CA CYS A 91 -14.01 4.41 -2.91
C CYS A 91 -14.36 5.54 -3.88
N GLY A 92 -15.18 5.22 -4.90
CA GLY A 92 -15.70 6.21 -5.85
C GLY A 92 -16.98 6.91 -5.38
N TYR A 93 -17.56 6.51 -4.25
CA TYR A 93 -18.93 6.86 -3.87
C TYR A 93 -19.16 8.37 -3.78
N ASP A 94 -18.25 9.09 -3.13
CA ASP A 94 -18.37 10.54 -2.97
C ASP A 94 -18.35 11.25 -4.33
N ASN A 95 -17.52 10.79 -5.26
CA ASN A 95 -17.46 11.34 -6.62
C ASN A 95 -18.76 11.02 -7.39
N ILE A 96 -19.26 9.79 -7.30
CA ILE A 96 -20.54 9.39 -7.92
C ILE A 96 -21.69 10.25 -7.36
N ALA A 97 -21.71 10.46 -6.04
CA ALA A 97 -22.71 11.25 -5.35
C ALA A 97 -22.64 12.73 -5.76
N GLN A 98 -21.45 13.32 -5.87
CA GLN A 98 -21.25 14.71 -6.32
C GLN A 98 -21.77 14.97 -7.73
N HIS A 99 -21.67 13.97 -8.61
CA HIS A 99 -22.22 14.05 -9.97
C HIS A 99 -23.70 13.70 -10.06
N SER A 100 -24.30 13.17 -9.00
CA SER A 100 -25.70 12.74 -9.00
C SER A 100 -26.65 13.91 -8.72
N THR A 101 -27.72 14.01 -9.50
CA THR A 101 -28.86 14.90 -9.24
C THR A 101 -30.16 14.11 -9.07
N VAL A 102 -31.28 14.80 -8.83
CA VAL A 102 -32.60 14.15 -8.79
C VAL A 102 -32.95 13.57 -10.17
N GLU A 103 -32.60 14.30 -11.24
CA GLU A 103 -32.86 13.93 -12.62
C GLU A 103 -31.87 12.86 -13.11
N ASN A 104 -30.57 13.02 -12.81
CA ASN A 104 -29.51 12.11 -13.18
C ASN A 104 -28.92 11.46 -11.93
N ASN A 105 -29.60 10.44 -11.41
CA ASN A 105 -29.22 9.81 -10.16
C ASN A 105 -28.26 8.63 -10.41
N TYR A 106 -26.96 8.91 -10.52
CA TYR A 106 -25.94 7.89 -10.77
C TYR A 106 -25.77 6.91 -9.61
N LEU A 107 -26.09 7.31 -8.37
CA LEU A 107 -26.15 6.38 -7.25
C LEU A 107 -27.24 5.31 -7.45
N ARG A 108 -28.41 5.69 -7.96
CA ARG A 108 -29.53 4.77 -8.21
C ARG A 108 -29.32 3.93 -9.48
N ASP A 109 -28.95 4.59 -10.57
CA ASP A 109 -29.01 3.99 -11.92
C ASP A 109 -27.64 3.51 -12.43
N GLY A 110 -26.56 3.90 -11.76
CA GLY A 110 -25.20 3.74 -12.25
C GLY A 110 -24.84 4.81 -13.29
N PHE A 111 -23.58 4.77 -13.72
CA PHE A 111 -23.04 5.68 -14.73
C PHE A 111 -22.09 4.91 -15.64
N TRP A 112 -22.11 5.18 -16.94
CA TRP A 112 -21.19 4.59 -17.91
C TRP A 112 -20.91 5.59 -19.04
N ALA A 113 -19.73 6.18 -19.04
CA ALA A 113 -19.25 7.03 -20.13
C ALA A 113 -19.14 6.20 -21.42
N LYS A 114 -19.80 6.65 -22.49
CA LYS A 114 -19.76 5.96 -23.79
C LYS A 114 -18.52 6.35 -24.59
N THR A 115 -18.02 7.55 -24.35
CA THR A 115 -16.84 8.12 -24.97
C THR A 115 -15.98 8.82 -23.92
N ARG A 116 -14.71 9.13 -24.25
CA ARG A 116 -13.82 9.89 -23.36
C ARG A 116 -14.32 11.30 -23.03
N ALA A 117 -15.12 11.88 -23.93
CA ALA A 117 -15.73 13.18 -23.72
C ALA A 117 -16.84 13.13 -22.66
N ASP A 118 -17.41 11.95 -22.42
CA ASP A 118 -18.46 11.73 -21.43
C ASP A 118 -17.88 11.43 -20.03
N GLU A 119 -16.56 11.19 -19.90
CA GLU A 119 -15.92 10.93 -18.61
C GLU A 119 -15.98 12.19 -17.72
N LEU A 120 -16.46 12.01 -16.48
CA LEU A 120 -16.75 13.15 -15.60
C LEU A 120 -15.53 13.52 -14.77
N PRO A 121 -15.03 14.78 -14.84
CA PRO A 121 -13.89 15.21 -14.04
C PRO A 121 -14.24 15.30 -12.55
N ASN A 122 -13.30 14.96 -11.68
CA ASN A 122 -13.46 15.02 -10.22
C ASN A 122 -12.44 16.01 -9.62
N PRO A 123 -12.80 17.30 -9.47
CA PRO A 123 -11.90 18.29 -8.88
C PRO A 123 -11.45 17.90 -7.48
N GLY A 124 -10.14 17.88 -7.25
CA GLY A 124 -9.54 17.55 -5.96
C GLY A 124 -9.24 16.06 -5.75
N LEU A 125 -9.75 15.17 -6.61
CA LEU A 125 -9.34 13.77 -6.60
C LEU A 125 -7.96 13.63 -7.25
N THR A 126 -7.08 12.87 -6.60
CA THR A 126 -5.73 12.57 -7.11
C THR A 126 -5.53 11.06 -7.25
N ALA A 127 -4.65 10.68 -8.16
CA ALA A 127 -4.15 9.31 -8.31
C ALA A 127 -2.62 9.35 -8.23
N SER A 128 -2.04 8.66 -7.26
CA SER A 128 -0.60 8.68 -6.99
C SER A 128 0.01 7.29 -7.25
N ILE A 129 1.07 7.25 -8.05
CA ILE A 129 1.82 6.02 -8.36
C ILE A 129 3.19 6.09 -7.71
N LEU A 130 3.58 5.04 -6.99
CA LEU A 130 4.87 4.98 -6.31
C LEU A 130 6.01 4.82 -7.33
N VAL A 131 6.89 5.82 -7.42
CA VAL A 131 8.08 5.80 -8.28
C VAL A 131 9.20 5.00 -7.60
N ARG A 132 9.51 5.33 -6.35
CA ARG A 132 10.57 4.65 -5.56
C ARG A 132 10.41 4.88 -4.07
N MET A 133 11.09 4.05 -3.29
CA MET A 133 11.25 4.18 -1.84
C MET A 133 12.74 4.14 -1.51
N GLU A 134 13.13 4.83 -0.46
CA GLU A 134 14.52 4.89 0.01
C GLU A 134 14.54 4.94 1.54
N ASN A 135 15.41 4.13 2.17
CA ASN A 135 15.61 4.20 3.61
C ASN A 135 16.54 5.38 3.92
N VAL A 136 16.02 6.36 4.65
CA VAL A 136 16.72 7.59 5.03
C VAL A 136 16.96 7.69 6.55
N THR A 137 16.80 6.57 7.25
CA THR A 137 16.85 6.49 8.73
C THR A 137 18.12 7.10 9.30
N ASP A 138 19.28 6.72 8.75
CA ASP A 138 20.58 7.18 9.27
C ASP A 138 20.75 8.70 9.12
N VAL A 139 20.29 9.26 7.99
CA VAL A 139 20.35 10.70 7.72
C VAL A 139 19.44 11.46 8.68
N VAL A 140 18.21 10.97 8.87
CA VAL A 140 17.23 11.60 9.77
C VAL A 140 17.70 11.50 11.23
N LYS A 141 18.19 10.33 11.68
CA LYS A 141 18.62 10.10 13.06
C LYS A 141 19.96 10.72 13.43
N ALA A 142 20.82 11.04 12.46
CA ALA A 142 22.06 11.79 12.70
C ALA A 142 21.80 13.17 13.35
N THR A 143 20.58 13.70 13.27
CA THR A 143 20.16 14.94 13.93
C THR A 143 20.00 14.82 15.45
N SER A 144 19.94 13.59 16.00
CA SER A 144 19.83 13.38 17.45
C SER A 144 21.12 13.77 18.16
N LYS A 145 21.02 14.70 19.13
CA LYS A 145 22.14 15.10 20.00
C LYS A 145 21.95 14.50 21.39
N GLY A 146 22.93 13.73 21.85
CA GLY A 146 22.98 13.21 23.23
C GLY A 146 21.83 12.25 23.58
N GLY A 147 21.29 11.52 22.60
CA GLY A 147 20.17 10.59 22.81
C GLY A 147 18.80 11.25 22.94
N LYS A 148 18.72 12.59 22.80
CA LYS A 148 17.45 13.31 22.63
C LYS A 148 17.22 13.58 21.15
N LEU A 149 16.00 13.31 20.69
CA LEU A 149 15.55 13.73 19.36
C LEU A 149 15.44 15.26 19.36
N ASP A 150 16.11 15.89 18.40
CA ASP A 150 15.97 17.31 18.12
C ASP A 150 14.93 17.44 17.00
N GLU A 151 13.66 17.58 17.39
CA GLU A 151 12.52 17.57 16.46
C GLU A 151 12.63 18.64 15.38
N LEU A 152 13.17 19.82 15.72
CA LEU A 152 13.33 20.92 14.77
C LEU A 152 14.38 20.57 13.71
N ASN A 153 15.55 20.08 14.14
CA ASN A 153 16.60 19.69 13.19
C ASN A 153 16.16 18.49 12.33
N MET A 154 15.41 17.55 12.91
CA MET A 154 14.84 16.43 12.18
C MET A 154 13.87 16.90 11.09
N ALA A 155 12.95 17.81 11.42
CA ALA A 155 12.00 18.40 10.46
C ALA A 155 12.72 19.13 9.32
N MET A 156 13.79 19.86 9.62
CA MET A 156 14.61 20.54 8.59
C MET A 156 15.32 19.55 7.65
N VAL A 157 15.84 18.44 8.18
CA VAL A 157 16.47 17.40 7.35
C VAL A 157 15.43 16.69 6.48
N ILE A 158 14.26 16.36 7.03
CA ILE A 158 13.14 15.78 6.27
C ILE A 158 12.74 16.70 5.12
N ASP A 159 12.48 17.98 5.39
CA ASP A 159 12.12 18.97 4.37
C ASP A 159 13.21 19.09 3.28
N SER A 160 14.49 19.04 3.67
CA SER A 160 15.60 19.04 2.71
C SER A 160 15.64 17.77 1.85
N LEU A 161 15.37 16.59 2.41
CA LEU A 161 15.34 15.32 1.68
C LEU A 161 14.19 15.30 0.67
N GLU A 162 13.01 15.74 1.07
CA GLU A 162 11.83 15.83 0.20
C GLU A 162 12.08 16.83 -0.94
N LYS A 163 12.59 18.02 -0.65
CA LYS A 163 12.94 19.03 -1.66
C LYS A 163 13.99 18.53 -2.65
N ALA A 164 15.02 17.86 -2.15
CA ALA A 164 16.06 17.27 -3.01
C ALA A 164 15.49 16.20 -3.93
N ALA A 165 14.58 15.36 -3.43
CA ALA A 165 13.94 14.31 -4.21
C ALA A 165 12.97 14.84 -5.29
N MET A 166 12.40 16.03 -5.08
CA MET A 166 11.51 16.69 -6.04
C MET A 166 12.24 17.61 -7.02
N ALA A 167 13.48 18.03 -6.72
CA ALA A 167 14.21 19.03 -7.48
C ALA A 167 14.33 18.67 -8.98
N GLY A 168 13.79 19.54 -9.85
CA GLY A 168 13.82 19.34 -11.31
C GLY A 168 12.86 18.27 -11.83
N THR A 169 11.92 17.79 -11.02
CA THR A 169 10.93 16.77 -11.39
C THR A 169 9.50 17.25 -11.16
N GLN A 170 8.52 16.53 -11.68
CA GLN A 170 7.09 16.72 -11.40
C GLN A 170 6.59 15.86 -10.22
N TYR A 171 7.49 15.16 -9.54
CA TYR A 171 7.14 14.22 -8.50
C TYR A 171 6.80 14.91 -7.19
N ARG A 172 6.09 14.16 -6.34
CA ARG A 172 5.92 14.48 -4.92
C ARG A 172 6.77 13.53 -4.10
N ALA A 173 7.33 14.02 -3.01
CA ALA A 173 8.09 13.20 -2.08
C ALA A 173 7.60 13.46 -0.66
N GLU A 174 7.56 12.41 0.14
CA GLU A 174 7.27 12.48 1.57
C GLU A 174 8.17 11.53 2.34
N VAL A 175 8.72 11.98 3.47
CA VAL A 175 9.36 11.09 4.44
C VAL A 175 8.31 10.65 5.45
N LYS A 176 8.20 9.34 5.65
CA LYS A 176 7.33 8.73 6.67
C LYS A 176 8.16 8.00 7.70
N ASP A 177 7.73 8.09 8.95
CA ASP A 177 8.24 7.24 10.00
C ASP A 177 7.57 5.86 9.94
N PHE A 178 8.37 4.85 10.24
CA PHE A 178 7.95 3.47 10.36
C PHE A 178 8.44 2.94 11.71
N PHE A 179 7.74 1.93 12.22
CA PHE A 179 8.06 1.30 13.49
C PHE A 179 8.14 2.30 14.65
N GLN A 180 7.21 3.27 14.72
CA GLN A 180 7.12 4.31 15.75
C GLN A 180 8.39 5.19 15.82
N GLY A 181 8.81 5.77 14.69
CA GLY A 181 10.02 6.60 14.62
C GLY A 181 11.35 5.84 14.66
N ASN A 182 11.33 4.50 14.60
CA ASN A 182 12.56 3.72 14.56
C ASN A 182 13.19 3.69 13.17
N GLU A 183 12.42 3.85 12.11
CA GLU A 183 12.92 3.94 10.75
C GLU A 183 12.22 5.06 10.01
N PHE A 184 12.89 5.61 9.00
CA PHE A 184 12.37 6.67 8.15
C PHE A 184 12.58 6.31 6.69
N TYR A 185 11.52 6.42 5.91
CA TYR A 185 11.55 6.11 4.49
C TYR A 185 11.09 7.32 3.69
N LEU A 186 11.83 7.65 2.64
CA LEU A 186 11.44 8.61 1.62
C LEU A 186 10.64 7.87 0.55
N LEU A 187 9.40 8.32 0.32
CA LEU A 187 8.52 7.80 -0.72
C LEU A 187 8.38 8.87 -1.80
N VAL A 188 8.64 8.50 -3.05
CA VAL A 188 8.51 9.40 -4.20
C VAL A 188 7.38 8.91 -5.10
N TYR A 189 6.47 9.81 -5.43
CA TYR A 189 5.25 9.54 -6.19
C TYR A 189 5.15 10.42 -7.44
N GLU A 190 4.57 9.85 -8.49
CA GLU A 190 3.97 10.62 -9.57
C GLU A 190 2.50 10.84 -9.25
N VAL A 191 2.05 12.11 -9.26
CA VAL A 191 0.70 12.49 -8.80
C VAL A 191 -0.09 13.08 -9.96
N PHE A 192 -1.15 12.39 -10.34
CA PHE A 192 -2.12 12.81 -11.34
C PHE A 192 -3.26 13.55 -10.64
N THR A 193 -3.62 14.72 -11.17
CA THR A 193 -4.65 15.61 -10.59
C THR A 193 -5.89 15.76 -11.47
N ASP A 194 -5.93 15.11 -12.64
CA ASP A 194 -7.12 14.97 -13.48
C ASP A 194 -7.51 13.49 -13.48
N VAL A 195 -8.42 13.14 -12.55
CA VAL A 195 -8.95 11.79 -12.40
C VAL A 195 -10.45 11.83 -12.68
N ARG A 196 -10.89 11.02 -13.64
CA ARG A 196 -12.27 11.07 -14.15
C ARG A 196 -13.06 9.81 -13.81
N LEU A 197 -14.35 9.99 -13.56
CA LEU A 197 -15.29 8.89 -13.40
C LEU A 197 -15.66 8.37 -14.80
N VAL A 198 -15.35 7.09 -15.04
CA VAL A 198 -15.65 6.40 -16.31
C VAL A 198 -16.91 5.54 -16.18
N GLY A 199 -17.05 4.81 -15.08
CA GLY A 199 -18.22 3.98 -14.87
C GLY A 199 -18.40 3.54 -13.42
N ALA A 200 -19.65 3.35 -13.03
CA ALA A 200 -20.06 2.82 -11.75
C ALA A 200 -21.35 1.99 -11.92
N PRO A 201 -21.44 0.80 -11.31
CA PRO A 201 -22.71 0.07 -11.25
C PRO A 201 -23.72 0.85 -10.37
N PRO A 202 -25.04 0.58 -10.50
CA PRO A 202 -26.02 1.10 -9.55
C PRO A 202 -25.71 0.62 -8.13
N SER A 203 -26.10 1.41 -7.11
CA SER A 203 -25.82 1.09 -5.70
C SER A 203 -26.43 -0.23 -5.24
N SER A 204 -27.53 -0.67 -5.88
CA SER A 204 -28.12 -2.00 -5.65
C SER A 204 -27.15 -3.15 -5.98
N ILE A 205 -26.14 -2.92 -6.82
CA ILE A 205 -25.06 -3.85 -7.11
C ILE A 205 -23.80 -3.44 -6.33
N GLY A 206 -23.41 -2.16 -6.38
CA GLY A 206 -22.17 -1.65 -5.80
C GLY A 206 -22.08 -1.70 -4.27
N LYS A 207 -23.23 -1.74 -3.58
CA LYS A 207 -23.35 -1.89 -2.12
C LYS A 207 -24.54 -2.80 -1.78
N PHE A 208 -24.67 -3.93 -2.48
CA PHE A 208 -25.73 -4.91 -2.22
C PHE A 208 -25.73 -5.34 -0.74
N GLY A 209 -26.92 -5.49 -0.15
CA GLY A 209 -27.09 -5.78 1.28
C GLY A 209 -26.88 -4.59 2.22
N GLY A 210 -26.28 -3.50 1.72
CA GLY A 210 -26.12 -2.25 2.46
C GLY A 210 -25.43 -2.47 3.81
N ASP A 211 -26.01 -1.91 4.86
CA ASP A 211 -25.43 -1.99 6.21
C ASP A 211 -25.69 -3.35 6.87
N THR A 212 -26.66 -4.15 6.41
CA THR A 212 -26.94 -5.48 6.97
C THR A 212 -25.84 -6.49 6.64
N ASP A 213 -25.27 -6.38 5.45
CA ASP A 213 -24.22 -7.29 4.98
C ASP A 213 -22.80 -6.69 5.18
N ASN A 214 -22.72 -5.48 5.75
CA ASN A 214 -21.45 -4.82 6.00
C ASN A 214 -20.88 -5.21 7.39
N TRP A 215 -20.06 -6.26 7.40
CA TRP A 215 -19.35 -6.80 8.57
C TRP A 215 -20.22 -6.94 9.83
#